data_AF-A0A920SY80-F1
#
_entry.id   AF-A0A920SY80-F1
#
_cell.length_a   1.000
_cell.length_b   1.000
_cell.length_c   1.000
_cell.angle_alpha   90.00
_cell.angle_beta   90.00
_cell.angle_gamma   90.00
#
_symmetry.space_group_name_H-M   'P 1'
#
loop_
_entity.id
_entity.type
_entity.pdbx_description
1 polymer ?
#
loop_
_entity_poly.entity_id
_entity_poly.type
_entity_poly.pdbx_seq_one_letter_code
_entity_poly.pdbx_strand_id
1 'polypeptide(L)'
;MNPGINPAVQLAHAGRKASHAAPWIGSGLLSEDGEGWKPVAPSALPFDEDYAIPAELSEQGKICDIVQAFADAAVRSVDAGYKVIELLFAHGYLACEFLSPISNQRKDKYGGSLNNRAAFPLETITAVRNVIPESMPCSLVSPRLNT
;
A
#
# COMPACT_ATOMS: atom_id res chain seq x y z
N MET A 1 -30.19 -8.59 -15.61
CA MET A 1 -30.58 -7.87 -14.38
C MET A 1 -29.32 -7.51 -13.63
N ASN A 2 -29.12 -6.22 -13.33
CA ASN A 2 -28.06 -5.79 -12.40
C ASN A 2 -28.64 -5.94 -10.97
N PRO A 3 -28.03 -6.70 -10.05
CA PRO A 3 -28.62 -7.03 -8.74
C PRO A 3 -28.84 -5.83 -7.79
N GLY A 4 -28.67 -4.59 -8.25
CA GLY A 4 -28.81 -3.37 -7.44
C GLY A 4 -27.63 -3.12 -6.50
N ILE A 5 -26.58 -3.96 -6.58
CA ILE A 5 -25.38 -3.85 -5.75
C ILE A 5 -24.32 -3.04 -6.50
N ASN A 6 -23.68 -2.11 -5.80
CA ASN A 6 -22.53 -1.37 -6.30
C ASN A 6 -21.23 -2.06 -5.85
N PRO A 7 -20.54 -2.81 -6.74
CA PRO A 7 -19.30 -3.48 -6.36
C PRO A 7 -18.21 -2.47 -6.03
N ALA A 8 -17.50 -2.71 -4.92
CA ALA A 8 -16.35 -1.94 -4.47
C ALA A 8 -15.09 -2.81 -4.42
N VAL A 9 -13.93 -2.20 -4.60
CA VAL A 9 -12.63 -2.88 -4.48
C VAL A 9 -11.68 -2.05 -3.61
N GLN A 10 -10.88 -2.76 -2.81
CA GLN A 10 -9.82 -2.15 -2.03
C GLN A 10 -8.46 -2.46 -2.68
N LEU A 11 -7.71 -1.41 -3.03
CA LEU A 11 -6.36 -1.53 -3.56
C LEU A 11 -5.35 -1.45 -2.40
N ALA A 12 -4.40 -2.37 -2.38
CA ALA A 12 -3.52 -2.56 -1.23
C ALA A 12 -2.10 -2.93 -1.64
N HIS A 13 -1.14 -2.61 -0.76
CA HIS A 13 0.23 -3.10 -0.83
C HIS A 13 0.71 -3.43 0.59
N ALA A 14 0.98 -4.71 0.87
CA ALA A 14 1.22 -5.19 2.24
C ALA A 14 2.55 -4.73 2.88
N GLY A 15 3.47 -4.16 2.08
CA GLY A 15 4.72 -3.59 2.57
C GLY A 15 5.55 -4.62 3.33
N ARG A 16 6.10 -4.25 4.50
CA ARG A 16 6.91 -5.15 5.33
C ARG A 16 6.15 -6.33 5.96
N LYS A 17 4.82 -6.35 5.83
CA LYS A 17 3.96 -7.46 6.30
C LYS A 17 3.61 -8.47 5.19
N ALA A 18 4.19 -8.31 3.99
CA ALA A 18 3.98 -9.24 2.88
C ALA A 18 4.64 -10.61 3.12
N SER A 19 4.46 -11.53 2.17
CA SER A 19 5.10 -12.85 2.16
C SER A 19 4.77 -13.74 3.36
N HIS A 20 3.56 -13.66 3.89
CA HIS A 20 3.06 -14.54 4.96
C HIS A 20 2.00 -15.50 4.42
N ALA A 21 1.98 -16.72 4.98
CA ALA A 21 0.95 -17.70 4.67
C ALA A 21 -0.44 -17.20 5.08
N ALA A 22 -1.48 -17.75 4.46
CA ALA A 22 -2.84 -17.45 4.87
C ALA A 22 -3.08 -17.86 6.34
N PRO A 23 -4.00 -17.19 7.06
CA PRO A 23 -4.23 -17.47 8.47
C PRO A 23 -4.61 -18.92 8.78
N TRP A 24 -5.34 -19.59 7.89
CA TRP A 24 -5.74 -20.99 8.05
C TRP A 24 -4.62 -22.00 7.76
N ILE A 25 -3.48 -21.55 7.21
CA ILE A 25 -2.27 -22.36 6.99
C ILE A 25 -1.28 -22.17 8.16
N GLY A 26 -1.38 -21.07 8.91
CA GLY A 26 -0.58 -20.81 10.10
C GLY A 26 0.00 -19.39 10.21
N SER A 27 -0.26 -18.51 9.24
CA SER A 27 0.24 -17.11 9.23
C SER A 27 1.76 -16.94 9.22
N GLY A 28 2.57 -18.00 9.13
CA GLY A 28 4.03 -17.89 9.18
C GLY A 28 4.62 -17.21 7.95
N LEU A 29 5.81 -16.61 8.12
CA LEU A 29 6.62 -16.11 7.00
C LEU A 29 6.92 -17.25 6.02
N LEU A 30 6.68 -17.00 4.73
CA LEU A 30 6.99 -17.94 3.66
C LEU A 30 8.47 -17.88 3.30
N SER A 31 9.10 -19.04 3.09
CA SER A 31 10.48 -19.13 2.62
C SER A 31 10.64 -18.60 1.20
N GLU A 32 11.73 -17.88 0.93
CA GLU A 32 12.09 -17.41 -0.43
C GLU A 32 12.37 -18.56 -1.41
N ASP A 33 12.75 -19.76 -0.92
CA ASP A 33 12.90 -20.97 -1.75
C ASP A 33 11.55 -21.62 -2.12
N GLY A 34 10.44 -21.11 -1.57
CA GLY A 34 9.08 -21.56 -1.83
C GLY A 34 8.25 -20.49 -2.51
N GLU A 35 7.07 -20.21 -1.95
CA GLU A 35 6.16 -19.17 -2.45
C GLU A 35 6.43 -17.78 -1.84
N GLY A 36 7.47 -17.66 -1.00
CA GLY A 36 7.84 -16.40 -0.36
C GLY A 36 8.60 -15.47 -1.30
N TRP A 37 8.62 -14.18 -0.94
CA TRP A 37 9.39 -13.17 -1.64
C TRP A 37 9.87 -12.11 -0.65
N LYS A 38 10.97 -11.44 -0.99
CA LYS A 38 11.49 -10.35 -0.17
C LYS A 38 10.52 -9.16 -0.14
N PRO A 39 9.96 -8.78 1.03
CA PRO A 39 9.09 -7.62 1.12
C PRO A 39 9.84 -6.31 0.88
N VAL A 40 9.10 -5.25 0.57
CA VAL A 40 9.64 -3.89 0.41
C VAL A 40 8.95 -2.91 1.36
N ALA A 41 9.68 -1.89 1.82
CA ALA A 41 9.21 -0.96 2.84
C ALA A 41 9.94 0.39 2.74
N PRO A 42 9.47 1.47 3.42
CA PRO A 42 10.20 2.74 3.48
C PRO A 42 11.57 2.62 4.15
N SER A 43 11.79 1.65 5.04
CA SER A 43 13.07 1.41 5.71
C SER A 43 13.28 -0.07 5.94
N ALA A 44 14.53 -0.51 6.04
CA ALA A 44 14.90 -1.91 6.30
C ALA A 44 14.64 -2.33 7.77
N LEU A 45 13.39 -2.21 8.22
CA LEU A 45 12.94 -2.53 9.57
C LEU A 45 11.81 -3.56 9.52
N PRO A 46 11.97 -4.74 10.15
CA PRO A 46 10.90 -5.74 10.19
C PRO A 46 9.71 -5.22 11.01
N PHE A 47 8.53 -5.82 10.79
CA PHE A 47 7.33 -5.49 11.59
C PHE A 47 7.46 -6.00 13.03
N ASP A 48 7.95 -7.22 13.19
CA ASP A 48 8.18 -7.93 14.44
C ASP A 48 9.32 -8.96 14.25
N GLU A 49 9.70 -9.68 15.29
CA GLU A 49 10.82 -10.66 15.27
C GLU A 49 10.62 -11.77 14.23
N ASP A 50 9.38 -12.22 14.00
CA ASP A 50 9.04 -13.30 13.06
C ASP A 50 8.83 -12.82 11.61
N TYR A 51 9.04 -11.54 11.32
CA TYR A 51 8.86 -10.96 9.98
C TYR A 51 10.20 -10.81 9.25
N ALA A 52 10.16 -10.95 7.92
CA ALA A 52 11.32 -10.67 7.08
C ALA A 52 11.78 -9.21 7.23
N ILE A 53 13.10 -9.00 7.20
CA ILE A 53 13.68 -7.66 7.04
C ILE A 53 13.41 -7.22 5.59
N PRO A 54 12.59 -6.18 5.36
CA PRO A 54 12.25 -5.75 4.01
C PRO A 54 13.45 -5.09 3.32
N ALA A 55 13.44 -5.08 1.99
CA ALA A 55 14.29 -4.18 1.23
C ALA A 55 13.76 -2.74 1.36
N GLU A 56 14.65 -1.80 1.70
CA GLU A 56 14.32 -0.38 1.68
C GLU A 56 14.09 0.08 0.23
N LEU A 57 12.95 0.72 -0.02
CA LEU A 57 12.61 1.26 -1.34
C LEU A 57 13.58 2.37 -1.74
N SER A 58 14.17 2.29 -2.93
CA SER A 58 14.96 3.40 -3.48
C SER A 58 14.05 4.55 -3.89
N GLU A 59 14.52 5.79 -3.70
CA GLU A 59 13.85 6.97 -4.26
C GLU A 59 13.78 6.87 -5.79
N GLN A 60 14.86 6.40 -6.41
CA GLN A 60 14.95 6.22 -7.85
C GLN A 60 14.21 4.95 -8.27
N GLY A 61 13.06 5.11 -8.94
CA GLY A 61 12.32 4.07 -9.64
C GLY A 61 11.25 3.38 -8.78
N LYS A 62 11.64 2.72 -7.69
CA LYS A 62 10.75 1.75 -7.02
C LYS A 62 9.51 2.36 -6.34
N ILE A 63 9.62 3.57 -5.77
CA ILE A 63 8.45 4.26 -5.19
C ILE A 63 7.49 4.70 -6.30
N CYS A 64 8.01 5.30 -7.38
CA CYS A 64 7.22 5.70 -8.53
C CYS A 64 6.54 4.51 -9.21
N ASP A 65 7.24 3.38 -9.34
CA ASP A 65 6.68 2.14 -9.90
C ASP A 65 5.47 1.65 -9.09
N ILE A 66 5.53 1.75 -7.76
CA ILE A 66 4.40 1.37 -6.88
C ILE A 66 3.24 2.35 -7.04
N VAL A 67 3.52 3.66 -7.08
CA VAL A 67 2.49 4.69 -7.35
C VAL A 67 1.79 4.41 -8.68
N GLN A 68 2.56 4.09 -9.73
CA GLN A 68 2.01 3.72 -11.03
C GLN A 68 1.21 2.41 -10.96
N ALA A 69 1.67 1.41 -10.19
CA ALA A 69 0.95 0.16 -10.02
C ALA A 69 -0.43 0.35 -9.38
N PHE A 70 -0.58 1.30 -8.44
CA PHE A 70 -1.89 1.69 -7.91
C PHE A 70 -2.78 2.33 -8.98
N ALA A 71 -2.25 3.24 -9.80
CA ALA A 71 -2.99 3.84 -10.90
C ALA A 71 -3.43 2.78 -11.92
N ASP A 72 -2.54 1.88 -12.32
CA ASP A 72 -2.86 0.79 -13.24
C ASP A 72 -3.91 -0.17 -12.64
N ALA A 73 -3.85 -0.42 -11.33
CA ALA A 73 -4.84 -1.23 -10.64
C ALA A 73 -6.22 -0.53 -10.61
N ALA A 74 -6.23 0.79 -10.49
CA ALA A 74 -7.45 1.59 -10.56
C ALA A 74 -8.06 1.56 -11.97
N VAL A 75 -7.26 1.69 -13.03
CA VAL A 75 -7.70 1.50 -14.42
C VAL A 75 -8.35 0.13 -14.61
N ARG A 76 -7.64 -0.93 -14.22
CA ARG A 76 -8.17 -2.31 -14.29
C ARG A 76 -9.47 -2.48 -13.50
N SER A 77 -9.60 -1.78 -12.38
CA SER A 77 -10.81 -1.83 -11.55
C SER A 77 -12.02 -1.17 -12.23
N VAL A 78 -11.80 -0.03 -12.90
CA VAL A 78 -12.83 0.64 -13.70
C VAL A 78 -13.26 -0.25 -14.86
N ASP A 79 -12.29 -0.81 -15.58
CA ASP A 79 -12.55 -1.71 -16.72
C ASP A 79 -13.28 -3.00 -16.31
N ALA A 80 -12.99 -3.52 -15.10
CA ALA A 80 -13.69 -4.66 -14.51
C ALA A 80 -15.12 -4.32 -14.01
N GLY A 81 -15.53 -3.06 -14.05
CA GLY A 81 -16.89 -2.63 -13.72
C GLY A 81 -17.12 -2.27 -12.25
N TYR A 82 -16.07 -2.15 -11.43
CA TYR A 82 -16.20 -1.64 -10.06
C TYR A 82 -16.76 -0.22 -10.05
N LYS A 83 -17.55 0.10 -9.03
CA LYS A 83 -18.24 1.39 -8.86
C LYS A 83 -17.63 2.26 -7.77
N VAL A 84 -16.82 1.67 -6.89
CA VAL A 84 -16.11 2.35 -5.81
C VAL A 84 -14.71 1.77 -5.71
N ILE A 85 -13.71 2.65 -5.52
CA ILE A 85 -12.34 2.26 -5.20
C ILE A 85 -12.01 2.77 -3.80
N GLU A 86 -11.36 1.92 -3.02
CA GLU A 86 -10.83 2.26 -1.70
C GLU A 86 -9.32 2.02 -1.66
N LEU A 87 -8.58 2.98 -1.10
CA LEU A 87 -7.14 2.85 -0.91
C LEU A 87 -6.82 2.39 0.53
N LEU A 88 -6.16 1.23 0.67
CA LEU A 88 -5.81 0.68 1.97
C LEU A 88 -4.54 1.30 2.53
N PHE A 89 -4.70 2.37 3.30
CA PHE A 89 -3.59 3.11 3.92
C PHE A 89 -3.51 2.89 5.44
N ALA A 90 -4.04 1.78 5.94
CA ALA A 90 -4.09 1.40 7.35
C ALA A 90 -3.44 0.04 7.63
N HIS A 91 -3.71 -0.53 8.82
CA HIS A 91 -3.28 -1.86 9.27
C HIS A 91 -1.77 -2.13 9.28
N GLY A 92 -0.95 -1.08 9.22
CA GLY A 92 0.50 -1.17 9.19
C GLY A 92 1.05 -1.67 7.84
N TYR A 93 0.28 -1.54 6.76
CA TYR A 93 0.73 -1.80 5.39
C TYR A 93 1.41 -0.59 4.76
N LEU A 94 1.90 -0.70 3.52
CA LEU A 94 2.93 0.18 2.97
C LEU A 94 2.66 1.68 3.15
N ALA A 95 1.47 2.18 2.80
CA ALA A 95 1.18 3.61 2.99
C ALA A 95 1.14 4.03 4.47
N CYS A 96 0.62 3.16 5.35
CA CYS A 96 0.69 3.35 6.79
C CYS A 96 2.15 3.31 7.30
N GLU A 97 3.00 2.49 6.68
CA GLU A 97 4.42 2.42 7.01
C GLU A 97 5.13 3.73 6.67
N PHE A 98 4.87 4.31 5.48
CA PHE A 98 5.40 5.63 5.11
C PHE A 98 4.92 6.72 6.06
N LEU A 99 3.64 6.68 6.44
CA LEU A 99 3.05 7.65 7.36
C LEU A 99 3.54 7.54 8.80
N SER A 100 4.13 6.43 9.25
CA SER A 100 4.52 6.27 10.65
C SER A 100 6.01 6.55 10.87
N PRO A 101 6.39 7.39 11.86
CA PRO A 101 7.80 7.62 12.19
C PRO A 101 8.47 6.40 12.85
N ILE A 102 7.70 5.36 13.21
CA ILE A 102 8.22 4.11 13.76
C ILE A 102 8.85 3.27 12.65
N SER A 103 8.13 3.13 11.53
CA SER A 103 8.53 2.30 10.38
C SER A 103 9.31 3.05 9.31
N ASN A 104 9.15 4.37 9.22
CA ASN A 104 9.83 5.21 8.22
C ASN A 104 10.94 6.04 8.87
N GLN A 105 12.18 5.57 8.72
CA GLN A 105 13.41 6.23 9.16
C GLN A 105 14.15 6.94 8.03
N ARG A 106 13.49 7.16 6.88
CA ARG A 106 14.10 7.81 5.73
C ARG A 106 14.46 9.25 6.03
N LYS A 107 15.49 9.74 5.33
CA LYS A 107 16.00 11.12 5.42
C LYS A 107 15.83 11.92 4.12
N ASP A 108 15.14 11.34 3.15
CA ASP A 108 14.84 11.94 1.85
C ASP A 108 13.45 12.61 1.84
N LYS A 109 12.95 12.95 0.64
CA LYS A 109 11.63 13.59 0.47
C LYS A 109 10.45 12.72 0.94
N TYR A 110 10.67 11.45 1.25
CA TYR A 110 9.64 10.52 1.72
C TYR A 110 9.71 10.21 3.22
N GLY A 111 10.63 10.83 3.99
CA GLY A 111 10.72 10.61 5.44
C GLY A 111 11.08 11.83 6.28
N GLY A 112 11.11 11.64 7.60
CA GLY A 112 11.32 12.69 8.59
C GLY A 112 10.03 13.46 8.89
N SER A 113 9.87 14.64 8.26
CA SER A 113 8.72 15.52 8.52
C SER A 113 7.38 14.84 8.17
N LEU A 114 6.28 15.31 8.75
CA LEU A 114 4.94 14.81 8.39
C LEU A 114 4.66 15.00 6.89
N ASN A 115 5.04 16.14 6.31
CA ASN A 115 4.85 16.42 4.88
C ASN A 115 5.59 15.41 4.00
N ASN A 116 6.82 15.08 4.37
CA ASN A 116 7.61 14.09 3.63
C ASN A 116 7.03 12.68 3.79
N ARG A 117 6.65 12.29 5.02
CA ARG A 117 6.00 10.99 5.27
C ARG A 117 4.65 10.83 4.55
N ALA A 118 3.94 11.94 4.35
CA ALA A 118 2.68 11.99 3.60
C ALA A 118 2.88 12.05 2.07
N ALA A 119 4.10 12.24 1.57
CA ALA A 119 4.35 12.38 0.13
C ALA A 119 3.91 11.13 -0.65
N PHE A 120 4.31 9.92 -0.23
CA PHE A 120 3.92 8.68 -0.92
C PHE A 120 2.39 8.46 -0.97
N PRO A 121 1.65 8.53 0.17
CA PRO A 121 0.19 8.44 0.13
C PRO A 121 -0.47 9.51 -0.78
N LEU A 122 0.00 10.76 -0.74
CA LEU A 122 -0.57 11.85 -1.54
C LEU A 122 -0.27 11.69 -3.04
N GLU A 123 0.94 11.27 -3.40
CA GLU A 123 1.32 10.91 -4.77
C GLU A 123 0.44 9.76 -5.29
N THR A 124 0.20 8.74 -4.45
CA THR A 124 -0.67 7.59 -4.79
C THR A 124 -2.13 8.01 -5.00
N ILE A 125 -2.69 8.84 -4.10
CA ILE A 125 -4.06 9.37 -4.24
C ILE A 125 -4.20 10.15 -5.55
N THR A 126 -3.23 11.02 -5.82
CA THR A 126 -3.23 11.85 -7.04
C THR A 126 -3.19 10.98 -8.29
N ALA A 127 -2.29 9.99 -8.34
CA ALA A 127 -2.14 9.09 -9.48
C ALA A 127 -3.42 8.28 -9.75
N VAL A 128 -4.03 7.73 -8.70
CA VAL A 128 -5.31 7.00 -8.82
C VAL A 128 -6.42 7.94 -9.27
N ARG A 129 -6.55 9.11 -8.64
CA ARG A 129 -7.62 10.06 -8.96
C ARG A 129 -7.60 10.52 -10.41
N ASN A 130 -6.42 10.65 -11.00
CA ASN A 130 -6.21 11.07 -12.39
C ASN A 130 -6.68 10.04 -13.44
N VAL A 131 -6.85 8.77 -13.06
CA VAL A 131 -7.15 7.68 -14.02
C VAL A 131 -8.54 7.07 -13.86
N ILE A 132 -9.31 7.51 -12.86
CA ILE A 132 -10.67 7.03 -12.61
C ILE A 132 -11.72 8.12 -12.87
N PRO A 133 -12.96 7.78 -13.30
CA PRO A 133 -13.99 8.77 -13.65
C PRO A 133 -14.28 9.75 -12.52
N GLU A 134 -14.36 11.05 -12.80
CA GLU A 134 -14.52 12.12 -11.79
C GLU A 134 -15.65 11.84 -10.78
N SER A 135 -16.78 11.30 -11.26
CA SER A 135 -17.95 10.96 -10.45
C SER A 135 -17.81 9.68 -9.62
N MET A 136 -16.76 8.88 -9.82
CA MET A 136 -16.53 7.64 -9.11
C MET A 136 -16.03 7.91 -7.69
N PRO A 137 -16.70 7.39 -6.64
CA PRO A 137 -16.22 7.49 -5.27
C PRO A 137 -14.86 6.83 -5.10
N CYS A 138 -13.94 7.56 -4.46
CA CYS A 138 -12.62 7.09 -4.07
C CYS A 138 -12.43 7.37 -2.57
N SER A 139 -12.43 6.34 -1.73
CA SER A 139 -12.25 6.45 -0.28
C SER A 139 -10.84 6.03 0.16
N LEU A 140 -10.51 6.36 1.41
CA LEU A 140 -9.26 5.97 2.07
C LEU A 140 -9.63 5.20 3.34
N VAL A 141 -8.96 4.08 3.60
CA VAL A 141 -8.87 3.54 4.96
C VAL A 141 -7.57 4.03 5.55
N SER A 142 -7.64 4.99 6.47
CA SER A 142 -6.46 5.56 7.14
C SER A 142 -6.47 5.22 8.63
N PRO A 143 -5.29 5.06 9.27
CA PRO A 143 -5.23 4.99 10.72
C PRO A 143 -5.68 6.31 11.32
N ARG A 144 -6.07 6.28 12.60
CA ARG A 144 -6.24 7.50 13.37
C ARG A 144 -4.86 8.14 13.55
N LEU A 145 -4.63 9.29 12.91
CA LEU A 145 -3.43 10.08 13.14
C LEU A 145 -3.62 10.77 14.49
N ASN A 146 -3.01 10.24 15.54
CA ASN A 146 -2.84 10.98 16.79
C ASN A 146 -1.71 11.99 16.53
N THR A 147 -2.10 13.20 16.13
CA THR A 147 -1.20 14.37 16.04
C THR A 147 -0.95 14.93 17.42
#